data_AF-A0A7W0H4B6-F1
#
_entry.id   AF-A0A7W0H4B6-F1
#
_cell.length_a   1.000
_cell.length_b   1.000
_cell.length_c   1.000
_cell.angle_alpha   90.00
_cell.angle_beta   90.00
_cell.angle_gamma   90.00
#
_symmetry.space_group_name_H-M   'P 1'
#
loop_
_entity.id
_entity.type
_entity.pdbx_description
1 polymer ?
#
loop_
_entity_poly.entity_id
_entity_poly.type
_entity_poly.pdbx_seq_one_letter_code
_entity_poly.pdbx_strand_id
1 'polypeptide(L)'
;MTKTEPWRALPAGVADVMEPELDAITDEILATIAREVPEYARPLEGSFGRGVRTGVTEALRQFVELIRSPSGARGPGREVYVALGRGELRQGRTLDSLQSAYRVGARVAWR
;
A
#
# COMPACT_ATOMS: atom_id res chain seq x y z
N MET A 1 -9.43 -23.89 -4.56
CA MET A 1 -8.27 -23.53 -3.72
C MET A 1 -8.79 -22.75 -2.54
N THR A 2 -8.77 -23.32 -1.33
CA THR A 2 -9.11 -22.61 -0.09
C THR A 2 -8.11 -21.48 0.07
N LYS A 3 -8.60 -20.24 0.11
CA LYS A 3 -7.76 -19.05 0.28
C LYS A 3 -7.23 -19.05 1.71
N THR A 4 -5.96 -19.37 1.90
CA THR A 4 -5.31 -19.23 3.21
C THR A 4 -5.31 -17.75 3.56
N GLU A 5 -5.97 -17.39 4.67
CA GLU A 5 -6.01 -16.03 5.22
C GLU A 5 -5.05 -15.97 6.41
N PRO A 6 -3.72 -15.87 6.17
CA PRO A 6 -2.70 -16.04 7.22
C PRO A 6 -2.85 -15.03 8.36
N TRP A 7 -3.39 -13.83 8.08
CA TRP A 7 -3.67 -12.82 9.08
C TRP A 7 -4.65 -13.28 10.16
N ARG A 8 -5.52 -14.27 9.90
CA ARG A 8 -6.43 -14.83 10.91
C ARG A 8 -5.73 -15.58 12.03
N ALA A 9 -4.51 -16.04 11.81
CA ALA A 9 -3.71 -16.74 12.82
C ALA A 9 -2.96 -15.77 13.74
N LEU A 10 -2.94 -14.47 13.42
CA LEU A 10 -2.24 -13.47 14.22
C LEU A 10 -3.09 -13.05 15.43
N PRO A 11 -2.49 -12.94 16.64
CA PRO A 11 -3.16 -12.33 17.78
C PRO A 11 -3.54 -10.87 17.49
N ALA A 12 -4.72 -10.43 17.94
CA ALA A 12 -5.16 -9.04 17.76
C ALA A 12 -4.16 -8.01 18.29
N GLY A 13 -3.42 -8.33 19.37
CA GLY A 13 -2.40 -7.45 19.93
C GLY A 13 -1.21 -7.16 19.00
N VAL A 14 -1.03 -7.91 17.91
CA VAL A 14 -0.07 -7.57 16.84
C VAL A 14 -0.44 -6.25 16.18
N ALA A 15 -1.74 -5.96 16.02
CA ALA A 15 -2.21 -4.70 15.46
C ALA A 15 -1.76 -3.51 16.32
N ASP A 16 -1.84 -3.63 17.65
CA ASP A 16 -1.45 -2.59 18.59
C ASP A 16 0.05 -2.26 18.51
N VAL A 17 0.89 -3.25 18.17
CA VAL A 17 2.33 -3.06 17.98
C VAL A 17 2.65 -2.43 16.63
N MET A 18 1.88 -2.74 15.59
CA MET A 18 2.10 -2.22 14.23
C MET A 18 1.58 -0.80 14.02
N GLU A 19 0.49 -0.43 14.69
CA GLU A 19 -0.21 0.85 14.49
C GLU A 19 0.68 2.11 14.66
N PRO A 20 1.58 2.19 15.65
CA PRO A 20 2.51 3.32 15.79
C PRO A 20 3.54 3.43 14.65
N GLU A 21 3.85 2.32 13.98
CA GLU A 21 4.92 2.25 12.97
C GLU A 21 4.43 2.61 11.55
N LEU A 22 3.12 2.77 11.35
CA LEU A 22 2.53 2.89 10.01
C LEU A 22 3.03 4.10 9.23
N ASP A 23 3.25 5.23 9.89
CA ASP A 23 3.76 6.44 9.24
C ASP A 23 5.22 6.25 8.80
N ALA A 24 6.05 5.65 9.65
CA ALA A 24 7.46 5.35 9.32
C ALA A 24 7.56 4.35 8.16
N ILE A 25 6.76 3.28 8.19
CA ILE A 25 6.70 2.28 7.12
C ILE A 25 6.19 2.93 5.81
N THR A 26 5.18 3.80 5.89
CA THR A 26 4.70 4.55 4.72
C THR A 26 5.84 5.34 4.09
N ASP A 27 6.58 6.10 4.90
CA ASP A 27 7.66 6.95 4.40
C ASP A 27 8.82 6.11 3.81
N GLU A 28 9.16 4.96 4.41
CA GLU A 28 10.14 4.02 3.85
C GLU A 28 9.68 3.42 2.51
N ILE A 29 8.41 3.03 2.40
CA ILE A 29 7.82 2.53 1.15
C ILE A 29 7.94 3.58 0.05
N LEU A 30 7.52 4.82 0.33
CA LEU A 30 7.54 5.90 -0.65
C LEU A 30 8.96 6.25 -1.09
N ALA A 31 9.89 6.36 -0.15
CA ALA A 31 11.30 6.60 -0.44
C ALA A 31 11.91 5.48 -1.30
N THR A 32 11.56 4.22 -1.00
CA THR A 32 12.04 3.06 -1.76
C THR A 32 11.44 3.02 -3.16
N ILE A 33 10.13 3.30 -3.31
CA ILE A 33 9.47 3.39 -4.62
C ILE A 33 10.10 4.50 -5.46
N ALA A 34 10.34 5.68 -4.88
CA ALA A 34 10.99 6.80 -5.58
C ALA A 34 12.38 6.41 -6.11
N ARG A 35 13.12 5.62 -5.34
CA ARG A 35 14.48 5.17 -5.69
C ARG A 35 14.50 4.04 -6.72
N GLU A 36 13.56 3.10 -6.64
CA GLU A 36 13.57 1.88 -7.45
C GLU A 36 12.66 1.92 -8.68
N VAL A 37 11.71 2.85 -8.73
CA VAL A 37 10.76 3.03 -9.84
C VAL A 37 10.93 4.47 -10.38
N PRO A 38 11.82 4.71 -11.36
CA PRO A 38 12.15 6.04 -11.85
C PRO A 38 10.94 6.87 -12.29
N GLU A 39 9.90 6.23 -12.81
CA GLU A 39 8.64 6.86 -13.22
C GLU A 39 7.85 7.45 -12.04
N TYR A 40 8.19 7.08 -10.80
CA TYR A 40 7.63 7.61 -9.56
C TYR A 40 8.57 8.59 -8.85
N ALA A 41 9.83 8.75 -9.29
CA ALA A 41 10.82 9.61 -8.65
C ALA A 41 10.43 11.11 -8.63
N ARG A 42 9.98 11.67 -9.77
CA ARG A 42 9.52 13.07 -9.86
C ARG A 42 8.06 13.27 -9.41
N PRO A 43 7.11 12.35 -9.67
CA PRO A 43 5.70 12.54 -9.29
C PRO A 43 5.41 12.51 -7.79
N LEU A 44 6.27 11.92 -6.95
CA LEU A 44 6.08 11.93 -5.50
C LEU A 44 6.23 13.32 -4.86
N GLU A 45 6.59 14.33 -5.63
CA GLU A 45 6.51 15.74 -5.26
C GLU A 45 5.12 16.33 -5.61
N GLY A 46 4.50 17.08 -4.69
CA GLY A 46 3.22 17.76 -4.95
C GLY A 46 1.96 16.93 -4.68
N SER A 47 0.88 17.19 -5.42
CA SER A 47 -0.45 16.62 -5.13
C SER A 47 -0.56 15.12 -5.41
N PHE A 48 0.15 14.62 -6.43
CA PHE A 48 0.21 13.19 -6.73
C PHE A 48 0.88 12.43 -5.59
N GLY A 49 2.07 12.88 -5.16
CA GLY A 49 2.78 12.29 -4.02
C GLY A 49 1.97 12.26 -2.73
N ARG A 50 1.24 13.34 -2.42
CA ARG A 50 0.30 13.34 -1.28
C ARG A 50 -0.79 12.29 -1.42
N GLY A 51 -1.38 12.15 -2.61
CA GLY A 51 -2.40 11.14 -2.87
C GLY A 51 -1.86 9.70 -2.76
N VAL A 52 -0.64 9.45 -3.24
CA VAL A 52 0.02 8.15 -3.09
C VAL A 52 0.33 7.86 -1.63
N ARG A 53 0.87 8.84 -0.88
CA ARG A 53 1.11 8.70 0.58
C ARG A 53 -0.17 8.33 1.32
N THR A 54 -1.25 9.09 1.12
CA THR A 54 -2.55 8.77 1.71
C THR A 54 -3.00 7.36 1.33
N GLY A 55 -2.88 6.95 0.07
CA GLY A 55 -3.26 5.62 -0.37
C GLY A 55 -2.47 4.49 0.32
N VAL A 56 -1.16 4.66 0.47
CA VAL A 56 -0.28 3.69 1.16
C VAL A 56 -0.62 3.60 2.65
N THR A 57 -0.74 4.75 3.33
CA THR A 57 -1.09 4.77 4.76
C THR A 57 -2.45 4.12 5.02
N GLU A 58 -3.46 4.42 4.19
CA GLU A 58 -4.79 3.82 4.34
C GLU A 58 -4.79 2.31 4.05
N ALA A 59 -3.98 1.84 3.09
CA ALA A 59 -3.84 0.41 2.83
C ALA A 59 -3.20 -0.33 4.03
N LEU A 60 -2.17 0.26 4.64
CA LEU A 60 -1.53 -0.30 5.83
C LEU A 60 -2.48 -0.30 7.04
N ARG A 61 -3.22 0.78 7.26
CA ARG A 61 -4.26 0.85 8.31
C ARG A 61 -5.32 -0.22 8.13
N GLN A 62 -5.83 -0.40 6.91
CA GLN A 62 -6.81 -1.45 6.62
C GLN A 62 -6.24 -2.86 6.88
N PHE A 63 -4.95 -3.08 6.62
CA PHE A 63 -4.31 -4.34 6.95
C PHE A 63 -4.19 -4.56 8.46
N VAL A 64 -3.80 -3.54 9.23
CA VAL A 64 -3.77 -3.60 10.70
C VAL A 64 -5.17 -3.86 11.27
N GLU A 65 -6.19 -3.20 10.73
CA GLU A 65 -7.59 -3.45 11.12
C GLU A 65 -8.07 -4.85 10.74
N LEU A 66 -7.57 -5.43 9.63
CA LEU A 66 -7.84 -6.81 9.25
C LEU A 66 -7.22 -7.82 10.24
N ILE A 67 -6.08 -7.49 10.85
CA ILE A 67 -5.50 -8.30 11.93
C ILE A 67 -6.34 -8.16 13.20
N ARG A 68 -6.74 -6.93 13.55
CA ARG A 68 -7.55 -6.62 14.73
C ARG A 68 -8.94 -7.28 14.67
N SER A 69 -9.58 -7.25 13.50
CA SER A 69 -10.92 -7.81 13.25
C SER A 69 -11.02 -8.46 11.86
N PRO A 70 -10.64 -9.75 11.74
CA PRO A 70 -10.60 -10.45 10.45
C PRO A 70 -11.96 -10.62 9.75
N SER A 71 -13.06 -10.49 10.48
CA SER A 71 -14.43 -10.55 9.97
C SER A 71 -14.99 -9.16 9.61
N GLY A 72 -14.35 -8.07 10.04
CA GLY A 72 -14.84 -6.71 9.91
C GLY A 72 -14.18 -5.89 8.80
N ALA A 73 -12.90 -6.12 8.53
CA ALA A 73 -12.18 -5.31 7.55
C ALA A 73 -12.42 -5.80 6.12
N ARG A 74 -12.97 -4.92 5.27
CA ARG A 74 -12.90 -5.08 3.81
C ARG A 74 -11.73 -4.25 3.31
N GLY A 75 -10.82 -4.88 2.59
CA GLY A 75 -9.75 -4.18 1.89
C GLY A 75 -10.30 -3.20 0.84
N PRO A 76 -9.41 -2.48 0.12
CA PRO A 76 -9.81 -1.45 -0.82
C PRO A 76 -10.78 -1.99 -1.86
N GLY A 77 -11.86 -1.25 -2.11
CA GLY A 77 -12.82 -1.59 -3.15
C GLY A 77 -12.17 -1.61 -4.54
N ARG A 78 -12.77 -2.34 -5.48
CA ARG A 78 -12.33 -2.41 -6.89
C ARG A 78 -12.09 -1.03 -7.51
N GLU A 79 -12.87 -0.03 -7.11
CA GLU A 79 -12.77 1.35 -7.59
C GLU A 79 -11.40 1.98 -7.35
N VAL A 80 -10.73 1.68 -6.23
CA VAL A 80 -9.40 2.20 -5.91
C VAL A 80 -8.39 1.75 -6.96
N TYR A 81 -8.37 0.46 -7.26
CA TYR A 81 -7.47 -0.12 -8.26
C TYR A 81 -7.77 0.41 -9.67
N VAL A 82 -9.04 0.61 -10.01
CA VAL A 82 -9.44 1.23 -11.28
C VAL A 82 -8.99 2.69 -11.36
N ALA A 83 -9.09 3.45 -10.27
CA ALA A 83 -8.66 4.84 -10.21
C ALA A 83 -7.14 4.97 -10.39
N LEU A 84 -6.36 4.08 -9.78
CA LEU A 84 -4.90 4.01 -9.94
C LEU A 84 -4.52 3.69 -11.40
N GLY A 85 -5.14 2.70 -12.03
CA GLY A 85 -4.91 2.39 -13.44
C GLY A 85 -5.27 3.55 -14.39
N ARG A 86 -6.37 4.28 -14.10
CA ARG A 86 -6.69 5.52 -14.82
C ARG A 86 -5.64 6.62 -14.60
N GLY A 87 -5.01 6.65 -13.42
CA GLY A 87 -3.89 7.52 -13.11
C GLY A 87 -2.68 7.26 -14.01
N GLU A 88 -2.28 5.99 -14.14
CA GLU A 88 -1.19 5.58 -15.05
C GLU A 88 -1.44 6.01 -16.49
N LEU A 89 -2.64 5.72 -17.00
CA LEU A 89 -3.03 6.07 -18.37
C LEU A 89 -2.95 7.58 -18.62
N ARG A 90 -3.43 8.42 -17.68
CA ARG A 90 -3.36 9.89 -17.80
C ARG A 90 -1.92 10.41 -17.81
N GLN A 91 -0.98 9.70 -17.19
CA GLN A 91 0.43 10.06 -17.16
C GLN A 91 1.22 9.44 -18.33
N GLY A 92 0.56 8.72 -19.24
CA GLY A 92 1.21 8.03 -20.36
C GLY A 92 2.09 6.86 -19.93
N ARG A 93 1.87 6.30 -18.73
CA ARG A 93 2.67 5.21 -18.15
C ARG A 93 2.00 3.86 -18.38
N THR A 94 2.80 2.80 -18.37
CA THR A 94 2.31 1.42 -18.42
C THR A 94 1.89 0.95 -17.03
N LEU A 95 1.11 -0.13 -16.97
CA LEU A 95 0.76 -0.77 -15.69
C LEU A 95 1.97 -1.43 -15.01
N ASP A 96 3.07 -1.64 -15.73
CA ASP A 96 4.28 -2.25 -15.18
C ASP A 96 4.89 -1.38 -14.09
N SER A 97 4.86 -0.05 -14.24
CA SER A 97 5.34 0.89 -13.21
C SER A 97 4.51 0.77 -11.92
N LEU A 98 3.18 0.68 -12.05
CA LEU A 98 2.28 0.49 -10.91
C LEU A 98 2.48 -0.89 -10.24
N GLN A 99 2.64 -1.95 -11.04
CA GLN A 99 2.93 -3.30 -10.53
C GLN A 99 4.29 -3.36 -9.84
N SER A 100 5.29 -2.65 -10.36
CA SER A 100 6.62 -2.54 -9.74
C SER A 100 6.53 -1.81 -8.39
N ALA A 101 5.78 -0.71 -8.32
CA ALA A 101 5.51 -0.01 -7.07
C ALA A 101 4.84 -0.91 -6.01
N TYR A 102 3.85 -1.73 -6.40
CA TYR A 102 3.24 -2.70 -5.47
C TYR A 102 4.22 -3.74 -4.96
N ARG A 103 5.08 -4.28 -5.83
CA ARG A 103 6.10 -5.26 -5.43
C ARG A 103 7.11 -4.67 -4.45
N VAL A 104 7.54 -3.44 -4.70
CA VAL A 104 8.45 -2.71 -3.79
C VAL A 104 7.77 -2.46 -2.46
N GLY A 105 6.54 -1.91 -2.45
CA GLY A 105 5.82 -1.64 -1.21
C GLY A 105 5.58 -2.89 -0.37
N ALA A 106 5.16 -4.00 -0.99
CA ALA A 106 4.97 -5.28 -0.30
C ALA A 106 6.28 -5.84 0.28
N ARG A 107 7.41 -5.65 -0.41
CA ARG A 107 8.72 -6.08 0.10
C ARG A 107 9.17 -5.24 1.30
N VAL A 108 8.98 -3.93 1.25
CA VAL A 108 9.40 -3.02 2.32
C VAL A 108 8.58 -3.24 3.59
N ALA A 109 7.25 -3.40 3.49
CA ALA A 109 6.41 -3.60 4.65
C ALA A 109 6.64 -4.95 5.39
N TRP A 110 7.39 -5.89 4.81
CA TRP A 110 7.72 -7.20 5.38
C TRP A 110 9.22 -7.40 5.61
N ARG A 111 10.00 -6.31 5.58
CA ARG A 111 11.39 -6.30 6.03
C ARG A 111 11.47 -6.40 7.56
#